data_AF-A0A9E2VUY5-F1
#
_entry.id   AF-A0A9E2VUY5-F1
#
_cell.length_a   1.000
_cell.length_b   1.000
_cell.length_c   1.000
_cell.angle_alpha   90.00
_cell.angle_beta   90.00
_cell.angle_gamma   90.00
#
_symmetry.space_group_name_H-M   'P 1'
#
loop_
_entity.id
_entity.type
_entity.pdbx_description
1 polymer ?
#
loop_
_entity_poly.entity_id
_entity_poly.type
_entity_poly.pdbx_seq_one_letter_code
_entity_poly.pdbx_strand_id
1 'polypeptide(L)'
;MIEPRPVREQPVGQRTPAMKHHRRISRFSGIAFSVKCGYIVGKVSTEYTAEYTAMHEILLSHGYELVDDAWEARGHRTYVHDGKADNQHMAQLEKKIRPAGWVRAQDQMRMFRHKTTSDIIELEPGGSKIQGHFLHHMKWESM
;
A
#
# COMPACT_ATOMS: atom_id res chain seq x y z
N MET A 1 50.74 -6.83 -56.88
CA MET A 1 49.59 -7.21 -56.03
C MET A 1 49.80 -6.56 -54.69
N ILE A 2 48.88 -5.71 -54.25
CA ILE A 2 49.10 -4.73 -53.19
C ILE A 2 48.46 -5.26 -51.90
N GLU A 3 49.27 -5.46 -50.86
CA GLU A 3 48.80 -5.73 -49.50
C GLU A 3 48.22 -4.46 -48.85
N PRO A 4 47.05 -4.50 -48.19
CA PRO A 4 46.59 -3.39 -47.37
C PRO A 4 47.34 -3.34 -46.02
N ARG A 5 47.86 -2.15 -45.70
CA ARG A 5 48.58 -1.81 -44.46
C ARG A 5 47.62 -1.60 -43.26
N PRO A 6 48.10 -1.75 -42.01
CA PRO A 6 47.31 -1.56 -40.79
C PRO A 6 47.05 -0.07 -40.46
N VAL A 7 45.88 0.21 -39.89
CA VAL A 7 45.48 1.53 -39.36
C VAL A 7 46.01 1.69 -37.93
N ARG A 8 46.66 2.84 -37.69
CA ARG A 8 47.40 3.21 -36.48
C ARG A 8 46.51 4.04 -35.55
N GLU A 9 46.59 3.75 -34.26
CA GLU A 9 45.87 4.42 -33.16
C GLU A 9 46.41 5.80 -32.75
N GLN A 10 45.49 6.60 -32.14
CA GLN A 10 45.69 7.63 -31.08
C GLN A 10 46.30 9.01 -31.48
N PRO A 11 46.25 10.09 -30.64
CA PRO A 11 45.65 10.26 -29.28
C PRO A 11 44.95 11.63 -28.98
N VAL A 12 44.38 11.72 -27.76
CA VAL A 12 44.40 12.84 -26.78
C VAL A 12 43.69 14.18 -27.06
N GLY A 13 42.70 14.47 -26.20
CA GLY A 13 42.32 15.83 -25.78
C GLY A 13 42.00 15.84 -24.28
N GLN A 14 42.88 16.45 -23.49
CA GLN A 14 42.83 16.57 -22.02
C GLN A 14 42.18 17.91 -21.55
N ARG A 15 41.85 17.97 -20.24
CA ARG A 15 41.84 19.11 -19.27
C ARG A 15 40.47 19.80 -18.99
N THR A 16 39.76 19.51 -17.87
CA THR A 16 39.84 20.00 -16.43
C THR A 16 39.12 21.34 -16.16
N PRO A 17 38.78 21.79 -14.91
CA PRO A 17 38.71 21.14 -13.57
C PRO A 17 37.47 21.48 -12.68
N ALA A 18 37.40 20.79 -11.52
CA ALA A 18 36.98 21.24 -10.17
C ALA A 18 35.52 21.61 -9.84
N MET A 19 34.94 20.89 -8.87
CA MET A 19 34.71 21.42 -7.51
C MET A 19 34.32 20.30 -6.54
N LYS A 20 35.05 20.23 -5.41
CA LYS A 20 34.71 19.41 -4.23
C LYS A 20 33.45 19.98 -3.58
N HIS A 21 32.57 19.14 -3.04
CA HIS A 21 31.98 19.35 -1.70
C HIS A 21 31.48 18.01 -1.13
N HIS A 22 31.84 17.79 0.13
CA HIS A 22 31.32 16.72 0.97
C HIS A 22 29.79 16.81 1.08
N ARG A 23 29.11 15.65 1.05
CA ARG A 23 28.17 15.23 2.11
C ARG A 23 27.75 13.78 1.90
N ARG A 24 28.03 12.95 2.93
CA ARG A 24 27.24 11.78 3.31
C ARG A 24 25.74 12.11 3.21
N ILE A 25 24.91 11.14 2.84
CA ILE A 25 23.72 10.66 3.57
C ILE A 25 22.96 9.65 2.67
N SER A 26 22.87 8.43 3.20
CA SER A 26 21.77 7.45 3.17
C SER A 26 20.98 7.14 1.90
N ARG A 27 20.99 5.83 1.58
CA ARG A 27 19.94 5.06 0.91
C ARG A 27 18.54 5.56 1.29
N PHE A 28 17.68 5.78 0.31
CA PHE A 28 16.29 5.28 0.34
C PHE A 28 15.77 5.18 -1.10
N SER A 29 15.36 3.96 -1.46
CA SER A 29 14.58 3.64 -2.64
C SER A 29 13.19 4.28 -2.48
N GLY A 30 12.90 5.32 -3.26
CA GLY A 30 11.58 5.93 -3.34
C GLY A 30 11.00 5.70 -4.73
N ILE A 31 10.06 4.77 -4.84
CA ILE A 31 9.19 4.59 -6.00
C ILE A 31 8.31 5.84 -6.09
N ALA A 32 8.41 6.59 -7.18
CA ALA A 32 7.57 7.75 -7.43
C ALA A 32 6.16 7.28 -7.84
N PHE A 33 5.19 7.39 -6.93
CA PHE A 33 3.77 7.37 -7.29
C PHE A 33 3.31 8.82 -7.52
N SER A 34 3.08 9.17 -8.78
CA SER A 34 2.36 10.39 -9.14
C SER A 34 0.87 10.07 -9.19
N VAL A 35 0.12 10.51 -8.17
CA VAL A 35 -1.34 10.53 -8.21
C VAL A 35 -1.75 11.99 -8.05
N LYS A 36 -2.09 12.65 -9.15
CA LYS A 36 -2.83 13.91 -9.13
C LYS A 36 -4.32 13.56 -8.93
N CYS A 37 -4.75 13.50 -7.69
CA CYS A 37 -6.18 13.60 -7.37
C CYS A 37 -6.35 14.81 -6.46
N GLY A 38 -6.99 15.85 -6.98
CA GLY A 38 -7.26 17.08 -6.24
C GLY A 38 -8.49 16.90 -5.36
N TYR A 39 -8.32 17.09 -4.05
CA TYR A 39 -9.43 17.33 -3.12
C TYR A 39 -9.04 18.47 -2.17
N ILE A 40 -9.99 19.37 -1.93
CA ILE A 40 -9.83 20.61 -1.16
C ILE A 40 -9.62 20.25 0.32
N VAL A 41 -8.47 20.65 0.88
CA VAL A 41 -8.05 20.35 2.25
C VAL A 41 -8.63 21.38 3.22
N GLY A 42 -9.70 20.99 3.92
CA GLY A 42 -9.91 21.46 5.30
C GLY A 42 -8.85 20.81 6.19
N LYS A 43 -8.24 21.58 7.11
CA LYS A 43 -7.13 21.13 7.97
C LYS A 43 -7.56 19.97 8.88
N VAL A 44 -7.44 18.75 8.40
CA VAL A 44 -7.38 17.51 9.18
C VAL A 44 -5.98 16.95 8.96
N SER A 45 -5.33 16.48 10.02
CA SER A 45 -3.95 15.99 10.02
C SER A 45 -3.63 15.19 8.75
N THR A 46 -2.71 15.71 7.93
CA THR A 46 -2.47 15.25 6.56
C THR A 46 -1.88 13.83 6.46
N GLU A 47 -1.31 13.31 7.55
CA GLU A 47 -0.83 11.93 7.62
C GLU A 47 -1.97 10.92 7.89
N TYR A 48 -3.06 11.38 8.50
CA TYR A 48 -4.18 10.55 8.96
C TYR A 48 -5.16 10.17 7.84
N THR A 49 -5.18 10.93 6.75
CA THR A 49 -6.13 10.74 5.63
C THR A 49 -5.58 9.86 4.52
N ALA A 50 -4.26 9.79 4.34
CA ALA A 50 -3.66 9.08 3.21
C ALA A 50 -3.75 7.55 3.37
N GLU A 51 -3.39 7.02 4.54
CA GLU A 51 -3.46 5.58 4.83
C GLU A 51 -4.93 5.10 4.86
N TYR A 52 -5.80 5.93 5.44
CA TYR A 52 -7.25 5.77 5.40
C TYR A 52 -7.78 5.62 3.96
N THR A 53 -7.45 6.59 3.10
CA THR A 53 -7.92 6.61 1.71
C THR A 53 -7.40 5.40 0.95
N ALA A 54 -6.12 5.04 1.17
CA ALA A 54 -5.51 3.91 0.50
C ALA A 54 -6.20 2.57 0.85
N MET A 55 -6.50 2.33 2.13
CA MET A 55 -7.16 1.07 2.52
C MET A 55 -8.59 1.00 1.97
N HIS A 56 -9.33 2.12 2.03
CA HIS A 56 -10.67 2.20 1.46
C HIS A 56 -10.66 1.89 -0.04
N GLU A 57 -9.77 2.52 -0.81
CA GLU A 57 -9.63 2.28 -2.26
C GLU A 57 -9.25 0.82 -2.57
N ILE A 58 -8.36 0.20 -1.77
CA ILE A 58 -7.99 -1.21 -1.95
C ILE A 58 -9.23 -2.11 -1.78
N LEU A 59 -10.05 -1.87 -0.76
CA LEU A 59 -11.27 -2.66 -0.50
C LEU A 59 -12.29 -2.50 -1.62
N LEU A 60 -12.56 -1.27 -2.05
CA LEU A 60 -13.46 -1.02 -3.18
C LEU A 60 -12.97 -1.72 -4.45
N SER A 61 -11.66 -1.65 -4.75
CA SER A 61 -11.07 -2.36 -5.90
C SER A 61 -11.16 -3.89 -5.81
N HIS A 62 -11.42 -4.42 -4.61
CA HIS A 62 -11.59 -5.84 -4.37
C HIS A 62 -13.06 -6.27 -4.33
N GLY A 63 -14.00 -5.36 -4.62
CA GLY A 63 -15.42 -5.66 -4.69
C GLY A 63 -16.16 -5.52 -3.36
N TYR A 64 -15.53 -4.91 -2.35
CA TYR A 64 -16.24 -4.55 -1.12
C TYR A 64 -17.08 -3.30 -1.31
N GLU A 65 -18.21 -3.25 -0.65
CA GLU A 65 -19.08 -2.08 -0.57
C GLU A 65 -19.14 -1.57 0.87
N LEU A 66 -19.03 -0.26 1.07
CA LEU A 66 -19.09 0.35 2.40
C LEU A 66 -20.56 0.42 2.88
N VAL A 67 -20.86 -0.15 4.05
CA VAL A 67 -22.22 -0.17 4.62
C VAL A 67 -22.35 0.63 5.91
N ASP A 68 -21.25 0.84 6.64
CA ASP A 68 -21.21 1.70 7.84
C ASP A 68 -19.87 2.44 7.89
N ASP A 69 -19.92 3.77 7.98
CA ASP A 69 -18.75 4.63 8.16
C ASP A 69 -18.85 5.40 9.47
N ALA A 70 -18.35 4.78 10.53
CA ALA A 70 -18.28 5.36 11.86
C ALA A 70 -16.84 5.64 12.29
N TRP A 71 -15.92 5.86 11.33
CA TRP A 71 -14.48 5.93 11.63
C TRP A 71 -14.10 7.09 12.55
N GLU A 72 -14.65 8.28 12.30
CA GLU A 72 -14.38 9.47 13.13
C GLU A 72 -15.10 9.38 14.48
N ALA A 73 -16.31 8.83 14.50
CA ALA A 73 -17.16 8.80 15.69
C ALA A 73 -16.83 7.64 16.65
N ARG A 74 -16.49 6.47 16.11
CA ARG A 74 -16.34 5.20 16.85
C ARG A 74 -15.13 4.38 16.45
N GLY A 75 -14.33 4.85 15.49
CA GLY A 75 -13.09 4.17 15.10
C GLY A 75 -13.31 2.90 14.28
N HIS A 76 -14.49 2.67 13.71
CA HIS A 76 -14.77 1.48 12.90
C HIS A 76 -15.48 1.79 11.59
N ARG A 77 -15.30 0.90 10.60
CA ARG A 77 -16.04 0.86 9.35
C ARG A 77 -16.43 -0.57 9.05
N THR A 78 -17.58 -0.75 8.43
CA THR A 78 -18.04 -2.06 7.99
C THR A 78 -18.26 -2.05 6.49
N TYR A 79 -17.74 -3.07 5.85
CA TYR A 79 -17.91 -3.34 4.43
C TYR A 79 -18.62 -4.68 4.24
N VAL A 80 -19.29 -4.85 3.11
CA VAL A 80 -19.91 -6.10 2.68
C VAL A 80 -19.30 -6.56 1.37
N HIS A 81 -19.24 -7.87 1.17
CA HIS A 81 -18.82 -8.48 -0.09
C HIS A 81 -19.64 -9.76 -0.35
N ASP A 82 -20.16 -9.92 -1.56
CA ASP A 82 -21.10 -11.00 -1.90
C ASP A 82 -20.46 -12.39 -2.01
N GLY A 83 -19.14 -12.44 -2.24
CA GLY A 83 -18.37 -13.69 -2.24
C GLY A 83 -18.18 -14.28 -0.84
N LYS A 84 -17.82 -15.56 -0.77
CA LYS A 84 -17.57 -16.26 0.50
C LYS A 84 -16.22 -15.86 1.10
N ALA A 85 -16.17 -15.69 2.43
CA ALA A 85 -14.92 -15.52 3.19
C ALA A 85 -14.16 -16.86 3.35
N ASP A 86 -13.79 -17.49 2.24
CA ASP A 86 -13.00 -18.71 2.24
C ASP A 86 -11.49 -18.44 2.27
N ASN A 87 -10.68 -19.51 2.35
CA ASN A 87 -9.22 -19.38 2.40
C ASN A 87 -8.63 -18.79 1.11
N GLN A 88 -9.29 -18.98 -0.03
CA GLN A 88 -8.82 -18.43 -1.31
C GLN A 88 -9.05 -16.93 -1.33
N HIS A 89 -10.23 -16.46 -0.93
CA HIS A 89 -10.55 -15.05 -0.78
C HIS A 89 -9.59 -14.37 0.19
N MET A 90 -9.38 -14.97 1.36
CA MET A 90 -8.43 -14.50 2.36
C MET A 90 -7.01 -14.33 1.80
N ALA A 91 -6.51 -15.30 1.04
CA ALA A 91 -5.18 -15.24 0.44
C ALA A 91 -5.06 -14.15 -0.63
N GLN A 92 -6.13 -13.93 -1.42
CA GLN A 92 -6.18 -12.87 -2.41
C GLN A 92 -6.21 -11.49 -1.76
N LEU A 93 -7.04 -11.32 -0.73
CA LEU A 93 -7.10 -10.10 0.06
C LEU A 93 -5.74 -9.80 0.69
N GLU A 94 -5.13 -10.79 1.37
CA GLU A 94 -3.79 -10.66 1.97
C GLU A 94 -2.76 -10.15 0.95
N LYS A 95 -2.73 -10.73 -0.25
CA LYS A 95 -1.82 -10.32 -1.32
C LYS A 95 -1.99 -8.85 -1.71
N LYS A 96 -3.23 -8.34 -1.71
CA LYS A 96 -3.55 -6.94 -2.04
C LYS A 96 -3.18 -5.97 -0.92
N ILE A 97 -3.42 -6.34 0.34
CA ILE A 97 -3.28 -5.43 1.48
C ILE A 97 -1.87 -5.45 2.10
N ARG A 98 -1.10 -6.52 1.88
CA ARG A 98 0.26 -6.66 2.40
C ARG A 98 1.23 -5.54 2.00
N PRO A 99 1.24 -5.02 0.75
CA PRO A 99 2.06 -3.87 0.38
C PRO A 99 1.74 -2.62 1.20
N ALA A 100 0.50 -2.48 1.67
CA ALA A 100 0.05 -1.40 2.53
C ALA A 100 0.31 -1.71 4.02
N GLY A 101 1.18 -2.66 4.36
CA GLY A 101 1.63 -2.90 5.73
C GLY A 101 0.77 -3.87 6.55
N TRP A 102 -0.30 -4.42 5.98
CA TRP A 102 -1.18 -5.38 6.65
C TRP A 102 -0.61 -6.80 6.65
N VAL A 103 -0.78 -7.52 7.75
CA VAL A 103 -0.36 -8.93 7.89
C VAL A 103 -1.44 -9.75 8.54
N ARG A 104 -1.53 -11.02 8.16
CA ARG A 104 -2.45 -11.96 8.77
C ARG A 104 -2.05 -12.21 10.23
N ALA A 105 -3.01 -12.13 11.14
CA ALA A 105 -2.82 -12.50 12.54
C ALA A 105 -2.57 -14.02 12.63
N GLN A 106 -1.58 -14.44 13.43
CA GLN A 106 -1.21 -15.86 13.54
C GLN A 106 -2.13 -16.64 14.48
N ASP A 107 -2.75 -15.93 15.42
CA ASP A 107 -3.57 -16.43 16.52
C ASP A 107 -5.07 -16.37 16.23
N GLN A 108 -5.49 -15.54 15.27
CA GLN A 108 -6.90 -15.32 14.95
C GLN A 108 -7.20 -15.64 13.49
N MET A 109 -8.15 -16.56 13.28
CA MET A 109 -8.64 -16.85 11.94
C MET A 109 -9.36 -15.62 11.41
N ARG A 110 -9.09 -15.27 10.14
CA ARG A 110 -9.81 -14.21 9.40
C ARG A 110 -9.56 -12.79 9.90
N MET A 111 -8.41 -12.57 10.54
CA MET A 111 -7.98 -11.25 10.98
C MET A 111 -6.66 -10.84 10.33
N PHE A 112 -6.55 -9.56 10.02
CA PHE A 112 -5.32 -8.88 9.64
C PHE A 112 -5.03 -7.75 10.61
N ARG A 113 -3.76 -7.49 10.85
CA ARG A 113 -3.28 -6.40 11.67
C ARG A 113 -2.33 -5.52 10.87
N HIS A 114 -2.45 -4.21 11.04
CA HIS A 114 -1.50 -3.27 10.47
C HIS A 114 -0.24 -3.18 11.33
N LYS A 115 0.94 -3.22 10.70
CA LYS A 115 2.22 -3.31 11.43
C LYS A 115 2.57 -2.08 12.27
N THR A 116 2.15 -0.89 11.85
CA THR A 116 2.55 0.37 12.50
C THR A 116 1.44 0.98 13.33
N THR A 117 0.21 1.02 12.81
CA THR A 117 -0.94 1.64 13.50
C THR A 117 -1.61 0.68 14.48
N SER A 118 -1.31 -0.63 14.39
CA SER A 118 -1.99 -1.70 15.13
C SER A 118 -3.47 -1.89 14.79
N ASP A 119 -4.00 -1.15 13.81
CA ASP A 119 -5.37 -1.28 13.31
C ASP A 119 -5.66 -2.73 12.88
N ILE A 120 -6.94 -3.09 12.94
CA ILE A 120 -7.42 -4.44 12.71
C ILE A 120 -8.39 -4.45 11.54
N ILE A 121 -8.25 -5.46 10.69
CA ILE A 121 -9.27 -5.88 9.75
C ILE A 121 -9.76 -7.26 10.17
N GLU A 122 -11.05 -7.40 10.44
CA GLU A 122 -11.69 -8.67 10.76
C GLU A 122 -12.70 -9.03 9.68
N LEU A 123 -12.71 -10.29 9.24
CA LEU A 123 -13.71 -10.80 8.29
C LEU A 123 -14.70 -11.73 9.00
N GLU A 124 -15.94 -11.29 9.07
CA GLU A 124 -17.05 -12.06 9.63
C GLU A 124 -17.83 -12.75 8.50
N PRO A 125 -17.89 -14.09 8.43
CA PRO A 125 -18.73 -14.76 7.45
C PRO A 125 -20.19 -14.37 7.63
N GLY A 126 -20.89 -14.16 6.51
CA GLY A 126 -22.35 -14.06 6.54
C GLY A 126 -22.94 -15.29 7.21
N GLY A 127 -23.92 -15.07 8.10
CA GLY A 127 -24.70 -16.16 8.69
C GLY A 127 -25.45 -16.96 7.61
N SER A 128 -26.22 -17.96 8.01
CA SER A 128 -26.92 -18.90 7.09
C SER A 128 -27.84 -18.27 6.03
N LYS A 129 -28.10 -16.96 6.11
CA LYS A 129 -28.99 -16.20 5.21
C LYS A 129 -28.26 -15.29 4.22
N ILE A 130 -26.95 -15.09 4.38
CA ILE A 130 -26.16 -14.15 3.56
C ILE A 130 -25.08 -14.97 2.87
N GLN A 131 -25.05 -14.94 1.53
CA GLN A 131 -24.03 -15.67 0.75
C GLN A 131 -22.64 -15.01 0.82
N GLY A 132 -22.60 -13.77 1.30
CA GLY A 132 -21.40 -12.94 1.45
C GLY A 132 -20.74 -12.99 2.82
N HIS A 133 -19.98 -11.94 3.12
CA HIS A 133 -19.32 -11.71 4.39
C HIS A 133 -19.14 -10.22 4.66
N PHE A 134 -18.90 -9.89 5.92
CA PHE A 134 -18.54 -8.55 6.35
C PHE A 134 -17.04 -8.43 6.55
N LEU A 135 -16.55 -7.22 6.37
CA LEU A 135 -15.20 -6.83 6.73
C LEU A 135 -15.28 -5.60 7.63
N HIS A 136 -14.77 -5.74 8.84
CA HIS A 136 -14.70 -4.68 9.83
C HIS A 136 -13.29 -4.12 9.85
N HIS A 137 -13.14 -2.82 9.59
CA HIS A 137 -11.88 -2.11 9.74
C HIS A 137 -11.98 -1.26 11.01
N MET A 138 -11.12 -1.53 11.99
CA MET A 138 -11.21 -0.98 13.34
C MET A 138 -9.87 -0.42 13.78
N LYS A 139 -9.90 0.72 14.48
CA LYS A 139 -8.75 1.21 15.23
C LYS A 139 -8.52 0.32 16.44
N TRP A 140 -7.25 0.02 16.73
CA TRP A 140 -6.90 -0.74 17.93
C TRP A 140 -7.41 -0.06 19.21
N GLU A 141 -7.35 1.27 19.27
CA GLU A 141 -7.77 2.07 20.44
C GLU A 141 -9.28 2.05 20.71
N SER A 142 -10.08 1.44 19.82
CA SER A 142 -11.54 1.38 19.92
C SER A 142 -12.07 0.01 20.40
N MET A 143 -11.16 -0.92 20.75
CA MET A 143 -11.47 -2.17 21.46
C MET A 143 -11.22 -2.03 22.96
#